data_AF-A0A940C073-F1
#
_entry.id   AF-A0A940C073-F1
#
_cell.length_a   1.000
_cell.length_b   1.000
_cell.length_c   1.000
_cell.angle_alpha   90.00
_cell.angle_beta   90.00
_cell.angle_gamma   90.00
#
_symmetry.space_group_name_H-M   'P 1'
#
loop_
_entity.id
_entity.type
_entity.pdbx_description
1 polymer ?
#
loop_
_entity_poly.entity_id
_entity_poly.type
_entity_poly.pdbx_seq_one_letter_code
_entity_poly.pdbx_strand_id
1 'polypeptide(L)'
;YNYEDAVLISERLVRDDVYTSIHIERYETEARETKLGPEEITRDVPGVGDEALKDLDEHGIIRIGAEVHAGDILVGKVTPKGETELTAEERLLRAIFGEKAREVRDTSLRVPHGEFGIIVDVKELTRENRDEMAPGVNRVVRVYIAQKRKIQVGDKMAGRHGNKGVVSRVLREEDMPFMPDGTPIDIVLNPLGVPSRMNIGQVLEVHLGLAAKALGWHIATPVFDGATYEDIQECMKQAAMITEPSLIDEDGRPVIQFSKCGLSLDGKIQLYDGRTGDPFDHRVTVGYMYYLKLHHLVDDKIHARSTGPYSLVTQQPLGGKAQFGGQRFGEMEVWALYAYGASHVLQEILTVKSDDMVGRVKTFEAIVKGENIPEPGIPESFRVLVKELQSLGLDIRVLDKNKNAMELTDNDDDLPDTQEVNIDADAESVALMGEGDEGEGDENIDDFDMEDDLSDITDDDLFDL
;
A
#
# COMPACT_ATOMS: atom_id res chain seq x y z
N TYR A 1 8.88 -23.15 1.24
CA TYR A 1 8.65 -21.73 0.90
C TYR A 1 7.73 -21.55 -0.30
N ASN A 2 7.36 -22.61 -1.01
CA ASN A 2 6.46 -22.60 -2.16
C ASN A 2 5.10 -23.27 -1.83
N TYR A 3 4.55 -23.03 -0.64
CA TYR A 3 3.24 -23.59 -0.27
C TYR A 3 2.14 -22.95 -1.14
N GLU A 4 1.18 -23.76 -1.61
CA GLU A 4 0.18 -23.36 -2.60
C GLU A 4 0.82 -22.70 -3.83
N ASP A 5 0.57 -21.39 -4.03
CA ASP A 5 1.02 -20.60 -5.17
C ASP A 5 2.21 -19.68 -4.85
N ALA A 6 2.84 -19.86 -3.69
CA ALA A 6 4.02 -19.09 -3.33
C ALA A 6 5.20 -19.41 -4.25
N VAL A 7 5.92 -18.36 -4.66
CA VAL A 7 7.10 -18.43 -5.53
C VAL A 7 8.35 -18.13 -4.72
N LEU A 8 9.35 -18.99 -4.88
CA LEU A 8 10.68 -18.80 -4.31
C LEU A 8 11.62 -18.29 -5.40
N ILE A 9 12.34 -17.21 -5.14
CA ILE A 9 13.28 -16.62 -6.10
C ILE A 9 14.69 -16.52 -5.52
N SER A 10 15.68 -16.58 -6.41
CA SER A 10 17.09 -16.34 -6.10
C SER A 10 17.39 -14.85 -5.97
N GLU A 11 18.23 -14.48 -5.01
CA GLU A 11 18.78 -13.14 -4.81
C GLU A 11 19.55 -12.65 -6.04
N ARG A 12 20.10 -13.58 -6.85
CA ARG A 12 20.74 -13.26 -8.14
C ARG A 12 19.82 -12.42 -9.03
N LEU A 13 18.53 -12.76 -9.11
CA LEU A 13 17.56 -12.03 -9.92
C LEU A 13 17.35 -10.58 -9.45
N VAL A 14 17.53 -10.32 -8.15
CA VAL A 14 17.44 -8.98 -7.54
C VAL A 14 18.75 -8.21 -7.76
N ARG A 15 19.90 -8.88 -7.63
CA ARG A 15 21.23 -8.30 -7.82
C ARG A 15 21.43 -7.85 -9.27
N ASP A 16 21.03 -8.69 -10.22
CA ASP A 16 21.26 -8.49 -11.64
C ASP A 16 20.13 -7.65 -12.31
N ASP A 17 19.28 -7.02 -11.50
CA ASP A 17 18.18 -6.14 -11.91
C ASP A 17 17.17 -6.75 -12.91
N VAL A 18 17.05 -8.08 -12.97
CA VAL A 18 16.22 -8.81 -13.96
C VAL A 18 14.74 -8.41 -13.92
N TYR A 19 14.17 -8.29 -12.72
CA TYR A 19 12.76 -7.95 -12.51
C TYR A 19 12.59 -6.54 -11.92
N THR A 20 13.23 -5.57 -12.56
CA THR A 20 13.20 -4.17 -12.13
C THR A 20 12.34 -3.32 -13.06
N SER A 21 11.47 -2.51 -12.48
CA SER A 21 10.60 -1.57 -13.18
C SER A 21 10.86 -0.13 -12.70
N ILE A 22 10.60 0.84 -13.56
CA ILE A 22 10.60 2.27 -13.21
C ILE A 22 9.14 2.72 -13.20
N HIS A 23 8.70 3.26 -12.08
CA HIS A 23 7.37 3.82 -11.88
C HIS A 23 7.51 5.34 -11.78
N ILE A 24 6.63 6.08 -12.43
CA ILE A 24 6.63 7.55 -12.38
C ILE A 24 5.25 8.00 -11.94
N GLU A 25 5.19 8.59 -10.77
CA GLU A 25 3.95 9.13 -10.21
C GLU A 25 3.90 10.64 -10.39
N ARG A 26 2.69 11.16 -10.65
CA ARG A 26 2.43 12.58 -10.84
C ARG A 26 1.70 13.12 -9.62
N TYR A 27 2.32 14.09 -8.97
CA TYR A 27 1.71 14.88 -7.91
C TYR A 27 1.40 16.28 -8.42
N GLU A 28 0.24 16.82 -8.05
CA GLU A 28 -0.12 18.18 -8.44
C GLU A 28 -0.74 18.96 -7.28
N THR A 29 -0.44 20.25 -7.25
CA THR A 29 -1.09 21.21 -6.34
C THR A 29 -1.41 22.48 -7.10
N GLU A 30 -2.47 23.13 -6.67
CA GLU A 30 -3.01 24.33 -7.29
C GLU A 30 -3.05 25.46 -6.25
N ALA A 31 -2.63 26.65 -6.64
CA ALA A 31 -2.82 27.87 -5.87
C ALA A 31 -4.10 28.58 -6.34
N ARG A 32 -5.09 28.67 -5.46
CA ARG A 32 -6.42 29.22 -5.76
C ARG A 32 -6.62 30.59 -5.13
N GLU A 33 -7.49 31.39 -5.73
CA GLU A 33 -7.97 32.63 -5.15
C GLU A 33 -9.13 32.33 -4.19
N THR A 34 -8.92 32.54 -2.89
CA THR A 34 -9.95 32.33 -1.87
C THR A 34 -10.57 33.65 -1.42
N LYS A 35 -11.72 33.59 -0.73
CA LYS A 35 -12.37 34.79 -0.17
C LYS A 35 -11.52 35.50 0.89
N LEU A 36 -10.63 34.77 1.56
CA LEU A 36 -9.76 35.27 2.63
C LEU A 36 -8.44 35.83 2.09
N GLY A 37 -8.11 35.53 0.82
CA GLY A 37 -6.91 35.96 0.14
C GLY A 37 -6.43 34.90 -0.87
N PRO A 38 -5.45 35.24 -1.73
CA PRO A 38 -4.85 34.26 -2.62
C PRO A 38 -4.02 33.24 -1.83
N GLU A 39 -4.10 31.98 -2.22
CA GLU A 39 -3.09 31.00 -1.84
C GLU A 39 -1.80 31.28 -2.59
N GLU A 40 -0.66 31.16 -1.92
CA GLU A 40 0.64 31.45 -2.49
C GLU A 40 1.54 30.22 -2.43
N ILE A 41 2.23 29.93 -3.54
CA ILE A 41 3.29 28.94 -3.59
C ILE A 41 4.60 29.66 -3.26
N THR A 42 5.21 29.31 -2.13
CA THR A 42 6.36 30.01 -1.56
C THR A 42 7.22 29.07 -0.72
N ARG A 43 8.49 29.44 -0.57
CA ARG A 43 9.44 28.75 0.31
C ARG A 43 9.23 29.09 1.79
N ASP A 44 8.64 30.24 2.11
CA ASP A 44 8.40 30.68 3.50
C ASP A 44 7.16 29.99 4.09
N VAL A 45 7.33 28.72 4.46
CA VAL A 45 6.27 27.91 5.07
C VAL A 45 6.33 28.03 6.60
N PRO A 46 5.23 28.37 7.28
CA PRO A 46 5.20 28.53 8.74
C PRO A 46 5.44 27.18 9.47
N GLY A 47 6.22 27.21 10.55
CA GLY A 47 6.44 26.02 11.40
C GLY A 47 7.39 24.97 10.81
N VAL A 48 7.99 25.22 9.65
CA VAL A 48 8.90 24.29 8.98
C VAL A 48 10.35 24.71 9.21
N GLY A 49 11.20 23.76 9.62
CA GLY A 49 12.63 24.01 9.82
C GLY A 49 13.42 24.07 8.51
N ASP A 50 14.59 24.74 8.54
CA ASP A 50 15.45 24.93 7.36
C ASP A 50 15.88 23.62 6.67
N GLU A 51 15.97 22.51 7.43
CA GLU A 51 16.32 21.19 6.90
C GLU A 51 15.26 20.64 5.95
N ALA A 52 13.98 20.87 6.23
CA ALA A 52 12.88 20.45 5.36
C ALA A 52 12.74 21.34 4.11
N LEU A 53 13.29 22.56 4.15
CA LEU A 53 13.29 23.53 3.03
C LEU A 53 14.58 23.46 2.20
N LYS A 54 15.48 22.50 2.44
CA LYS A 54 16.80 22.43 1.81
C LYS A 54 16.72 22.16 0.30
N ASP A 55 15.75 21.38 -0.14
CA ASP A 55 15.59 20.94 -1.52
C ASP A 55 14.59 21.80 -2.31
N LEU A 56 13.94 22.76 -1.65
CA LEU A 56 13.07 23.75 -2.28
C LEU A 56 13.88 24.92 -2.85
N ASP A 57 13.48 25.37 -4.04
CA ASP A 57 14.01 26.56 -4.68
C ASP A 57 13.46 27.86 -4.06
N GLU A 58 13.85 29.01 -4.62
CA GLU A 58 13.40 30.33 -4.15
C GLU A 58 11.88 30.54 -4.28
N HIS A 59 11.20 29.76 -5.13
CA HIS A 59 9.76 29.81 -5.36
C HIS A 59 8.98 28.78 -4.51
N GLY A 60 9.67 27.99 -3.69
CA GLY A 60 9.05 26.94 -2.87
C GLY A 60 8.77 25.65 -3.63
N ILE A 61 9.42 25.42 -4.77
CA ILE A 61 9.26 24.22 -5.60
C ILE A 61 10.48 23.32 -5.44
N ILE A 62 10.28 22.01 -5.33
CA ILE A 62 11.39 21.07 -5.19
C ILE A 62 12.27 21.00 -6.44
N ARG A 63 13.59 20.96 -6.24
CA ARG A 63 14.57 20.86 -7.33
C ARG A 63 14.53 19.48 -8.02
N ILE A 64 14.76 19.49 -9.33
CA ILE A 64 14.95 18.25 -10.12
C ILE A 64 16.23 17.53 -9.65
N GLY A 65 16.17 16.21 -9.51
CA GLY A 65 17.25 15.37 -9.00
C GLY A 65 17.37 15.36 -7.47
N ALA A 66 16.40 15.90 -6.74
CA ALA A 66 16.30 15.66 -5.30
C ALA A 66 15.80 14.23 -5.04
N GLU A 67 16.41 13.56 -4.05
CA GLU A 67 15.88 12.34 -3.45
C GLU A 67 14.86 12.73 -2.39
N VAL A 68 13.66 12.15 -2.46
CA VAL A 68 12.54 12.48 -1.58
C VAL A 68 11.98 11.24 -0.90
N HIS A 69 11.55 11.40 0.34
CA HIS A 69 10.90 10.40 1.16
C HIS A 69 9.56 10.90 1.69
N ALA A 70 8.74 9.99 2.19
CA ALA A 70 7.45 10.30 2.82
C ALA A 70 7.55 11.45 3.84
N GLY A 71 6.73 12.49 3.67
CA GLY A 71 6.69 13.67 4.52
C GLY A 71 7.48 14.88 4.00
N ASP A 72 8.40 14.67 3.06
CA ASP A 72 9.16 15.77 2.43
C ASP A 72 8.23 16.69 1.63
N ILE A 73 8.56 17.99 1.61
CA ILE A 73 7.75 19.00 0.90
C ILE A 73 8.14 18.99 -0.57
N LEU A 74 7.16 18.74 -1.44
CA LEU A 74 7.31 18.84 -2.90
C LEU A 74 7.07 20.27 -3.38
N VAL A 75 6.03 20.92 -2.83
CA VAL A 75 5.67 22.30 -3.16
C VAL A 75 5.19 22.99 -1.90
N GLY A 76 5.92 24.02 -1.48
CA GLY A 76 5.55 24.91 -0.39
C GLY A 76 4.32 25.72 -0.77
N LYS A 77 3.23 25.57 -0.02
CA LYS A 77 1.97 26.27 -0.25
C LYS A 77 1.45 26.83 1.06
N VAL A 78 1.03 28.08 1.03
CA VAL A 78 0.43 28.77 2.17
C VAL A 78 -0.97 29.25 1.84
N THR A 79 -1.90 29.03 2.77
CA THR A 79 -3.29 29.48 2.67
C THR A 79 -3.56 30.51 3.78
N PRO A 80 -4.17 31.66 3.48
CA PRO A 80 -4.52 32.64 4.50
C PRO A 80 -5.52 32.06 5.50
N LYS A 81 -5.25 32.24 6.79
CA LYS A 81 -6.15 31.84 7.87
C LYS A 81 -7.27 32.87 8.01
N GLY A 82 -8.50 32.41 8.23
CA GLY A 82 -9.57 33.29 8.68
C GLY A 82 -9.26 33.85 10.06
N GLU A 83 -9.87 34.98 10.42
CA GLU A 83 -9.85 35.47 11.80
C GLU A 83 -10.65 34.52 12.70
N THR A 84 -10.01 33.47 13.19
CA THR A 84 -10.52 32.69 14.32
C THR A 84 -10.06 33.35 15.62
N GLU A 85 -10.99 33.56 16.55
CA GLU A 85 -10.64 34.02 17.89
C GLU A 85 -9.78 32.97 18.57
N LEU A 86 -8.50 33.30 18.77
CA LEU A 86 -7.57 32.44 19.50
C LEU A 86 -8.11 32.08 20.88
N THR A 87 -7.94 30.82 21.28
CA THR A 87 -8.33 30.37 22.62
C THR A 87 -7.49 31.09 23.69
N ALA A 88 -7.95 31.04 24.94
CA ALA A 88 -7.19 31.63 26.05
C ALA A 88 -5.81 30.96 26.21
N GLU A 89 -5.69 29.64 25.96
CA GLU A 89 -4.41 28.93 26.00
C GLU A 89 -3.46 29.40 24.90
N GLU A 90 -3.93 29.48 23.65
CA GLU A 90 -3.11 29.92 22.51
C GLU A 90 -2.63 31.36 22.69
N ARG A 91 -3.50 32.24 23.22
CA ARG A 91 -3.13 33.63 23.55
C ARG A 91 -2.01 33.68 24.59
N LEU A 92 -2.07 32.83 25.61
CA LEU A 92 -1.06 32.76 26.64
C LEU A 92 0.26 32.22 26.09
N LEU A 93 0.23 31.13 25.33
CA LEU A 93 1.41 30.54 24.68
C LEU A 93 2.13 31.59 23.80
N ARG A 94 1.38 32.32 22.97
CA ARG A 94 1.94 33.40 22.14
C ARG A 94 2.54 34.53 22.97
N ALA A 95 1.90 34.90 24.09
CA ALA A 95 2.43 35.92 24.98
C ALA A 95 3.74 35.49 25.65
N ILE A 96 3.91 34.19 25.93
CA ILE A 96 5.13 33.62 26.52
C ILE A 96 6.26 33.52 25.49
N PHE A 97 5.99 32.96 24.31
CA PHE A 97 7.01 32.70 23.29
C PHE A 97 7.30 33.89 22.37
N GLY A 98 6.47 34.94 22.42
CA GLY A 98 6.66 36.15 21.62
C GLY A 98 6.50 35.92 20.11
N GLU A 99 5.94 34.78 19.71
CA GLU A 99 5.64 34.49 18.32
C GLU A 99 4.53 35.41 17.82
N LYS A 100 4.85 36.23 16.82
CA LYS A 100 3.83 36.98 16.08
C LYS A 100 2.96 35.96 15.35
N ALA A 101 1.64 36.12 15.46
CA ALA A 101 0.68 35.34 14.68
C ALA A 101 1.05 35.46 13.19
N ARG A 102 1.48 34.35 12.58
CA ARG A 102 1.54 34.28 11.13
C ARG A 102 0.11 34.10 10.63
N GLU A 103 -0.31 34.96 9.72
CA GLU A 103 -1.68 35.01 9.16
C GLU A 103 -1.96 33.86 8.17
N VAL A 104 -1.01 32.94 7.99
CA VAL A 104 -1.07 31.87 7.00
C VAL A 104 -0.89 30.49 7.63
N ARG A 105 -1.52 29.47 7.03
CA ARG A 105 -1.38 28.04 7.35
C ARG A 105 -0.54 27.35 6.29
N ASP A 106 0.25 26.36 6.70
CA ASP A 106 0.90 25.42 5.79
C ASP A 106 -0.15 24.50 5.15
N THR A 107 -0.28 24.54 3.82
CA THR A 107 -1.08 23.63 3.00
C THR A 107 -0.23 22.99 1.90
N SER A 108 1.07 22.86 2.16
CA SER A 108 2.07 22.35 1.23
C SER A 108 1.77 20.95 0.75
N LEU A 109 2.11 20.69 -0.52
CA LEU A 109 2.08 19.35 -1.09
C LEU A 109 3.28 18.56 -0.57
N ARG A 110 3.01 17.45 0.11
CA ARG A 110 4.02 16.56 0.68
C ARG A 110 3.99 15.19 0.01
N VAL A 111 5.13 14.49 0.04
CA VAL A 111 5.20 13.10 -0.43
C VAL A 111 4.31 12.23 0.47
N PRO A 112 3.34 11.48 -0.08
CA PRO A 112 2.49 10.61 0.70
C PRO A 112 3.27 9.51 1.45
N HIS A 113 2.65 8.93 2.47
CA HIS A 113 3.25 7.83 3.21
C HIS A 113 3.44 6.59 2.32
N GLY A 114 4.61 5.94 2.45
CA GLY A 114 5.04 4.84 1.57
C GLY A 114 5.69 5.31 0.27
N GLU A 115 5.55 6.60 -0.03
CA GLU A 115 6.21 7.37 -1.09
C GLU A 115 7.73 7.47 -0.99
N PHE A 116 8.50 7.14 -2.02
CA PHE A 116 9.89 7.59 -2.15
C PHE A 116 10.36 7.61 -3.60
N GLY A 117 11.36 8.43 -3.92
CA GLY A 117 11.94 8.41 -5.25
C GLY A 117 12.82 9.61 -5.55
N ILE A 118 13.06 9.84 -6.83
CA ILE A 118 13.84 10.97 -7.34
C ILE A 118 12.94 11.87 -8.17
N ILE A 119 13.01 13.17 -7.95
CA ILE A 119 12.31 14.16 -8.78
C ILE A 119 12.93 14.15 -10.19
N VAL A 120 12.15 13.77 -11.19
CA VAL A 120 12.61 13.71 -12.59
C VAL A 120 12.21 14.91 -13.41
N ASP A 121 11.06 15.50 -13.11
CA ASP A 121 10.53 16.64 -13.84
C ASP A 121 9.59 17.46 -12.96
N VAL A 122 9.55 18.76 -13.19
CA VAL A 122 8.60 19.68 -12.55
C VAL A 122 8.05 20.62 -13.60
N LYS A 123 6.72 20.69 -13.69
CA LYS A 123 6.02 21.54 -14.65
C LYS A 123 5.18 22.57 -13.91
N GLU A 124 5.42 23.82 -14.25
CA GLU A 124 4.65 24.95 -13.76
C GLU A 124 3.73 25.47 -14.87
N LEU A 125 2.44 25.54 -14.57
CA LEU A 125 1.42 26.09 -15.45
C LEU A 125 0.93 27.40 -14.82
N THR A 126 0.97 28.47 -15.60
CA THR A 126 0.52 29.82 -15.19
C THR A 126 -0.40 30.39 -16.26
N ARG A 127 -1.30 31.32 -15.86
CA ARG A 127 -2.23 31.95 -16.82
C ARG A 127 -1.49 32.74 -17.91
N GLU A 128 -0.29 33.22 -17.57
CA GLU A 128 0.59 33.95 -18.48
C GLU A 128 1.10 33.07 -19.64
N ASN A 129 1.29 31.78 -19.39
CA ASN A 129 1.73 30.80 -20.39
C ASN A 129 0.60 30.31 -21.32
N ARG A 130 -0.63 30.83 -21.17
CA ARG A 130 -1.83 30.49 -21.96
C ARG A 130 -2.31 29.04 -21.81
N ASP A 131 -2.06 28.42 -20.67
CA ASP A 131 -2.63 27.12 -20.35
C ASP A 131 -4.10 27.26 -19.91
N GLU A 132 -4.97 26.34 -20.35
CA GLU A 132 -6.35 26.25 -19.86
C GLU A 132 -6.33 25.75 -18.40
N MET A 133 -6.87 26.54 -17.49
CA MET A 133 -6.97 26.22 -16.06
C MET A 133 -8.37 26.50 -15.55
N ALA A 134 -8.74 25.80 -14.48
CA ALA A 134 -10.03 26.01 -13.82
C ALA A 134 -10.19 27.47 -13.36
N PRO A 135 -11.43 28.00 -13.34
CA PRO A 135 -11.70 29.33 -12.79
C PRO A 135 -11.17 29.46 -11.35
N GLY A 136 -10.53 30.58 -11.02
CA GLY A 136 -9.98 30.83 -9.69
C GLY A 136 -8.61 30.20 -9.40
N VAL A 137 -8.08 29.34 -10.29
CA VAL A 137 -6.70 28.82 -10.18
C VAL A 137 -5.71 29.82 -10.80
N ASN A 138 -4.69 30.21 -10.04
CA ASN A 138 -3.65 31.14 -10.47
C ASN A 138 -2.41 30.43 -11.03
N ARG A 139 -1.98 29.36 -10.34
CA ARG A 139 -0.76 28.60 -10.63
C ARG A 139 -1.00 27.13 -10.33
N VAL A 140 -0.54 26.24 -11.21
CA VAL A 140 -0.53 24.78 -10.97
C VAL A 140 0.90 24.29 -11.07
N VAL A 141 1.33 23.51 -10.08
CA VAL A 141 2.65 22.88 -10.08
C VAL A 141 2.47 21.38 -10.09
N ARG A 142 3.06 20.72 -11.09
CA ARG A 142 3.09 19.27 -11.25
C ARG A 142 4.49 18.76 -11.01
N VAL A 143 4.64 17.81 -10.11
CA VAL A 143 5.92 17.19 -9.75
C VAL A 143 5.86 15.72 -10.14
N TYR A 144 6.87 15.26 -10.87
CA TYR A 144 7.01 13.86 -11.29
C TYR A 144 8.10 13.18 -10.46
N ILE A 145 7.72 12.12 -9.75
CA ILE A 145 8.61 11.32 -8.91
C ILE A 145 8.84 9.99 -9.60
N ALA A 146 10.09 9.66 -9.92
CA ALA A 146 10.46 8.36 -10.44
C ALA A 146 10.99 7.44 -9.35
N GLN A 147 10.52 6.20 -9.35
CA GLN A 147 10.86 5.16 -8.39
C GLN A 147 11.39 3.94 -9.13
N LYS A 148 12.60 3.49 -8.78
CA LYS A 148 13.15 2.22 -9.28
C LYS A 148 12.71 1.11 -8.35
N ARG A 149 11.80 0.25 -8.80
CA ARG A 149 11.21 -0.84 -8.01
C ARG A 149 11.78 -2.19 -8.45
N LYS A 150 12.67 -2.74 -7.62
CA LYS A 150 13.15 -4.12 -7.77
C LYS A 150 12.07 -5.12 -7.37
N ILE A 151 12.25 -6.39 -7.71
CA ILE A 151 11.36 -7.46 -7.22
C ILE A 151 11.63 -7.70 -5.73
N GLN A 152 10.56 -7.87 -4.96
CA GLN A 152 10.66 -8.12 -3.52
C GLN A 152 9.61 -9.12 -3.03
N VAL A 153 9.72 -9.51 -1.76
CA VAL A 153 8.74 -10.37 -1.10
C VAL A 153 7.39 -9.67 -1.05
N GLY A 154 6.33 -10.36 -1.48
CA GLY A 154 4.98 -9.81 -1.60
C GLY A 154 4.60 -9.40 -3.03
N ASP A 155 5.55 -9.21 -3.92
CA ASP A 155 5.25 -8.91 -5.33
C ASP A 155 4.64 -10.13 -6.04
N LYS A 156 3.70 -9.85 -6.96
CA LYS A 156 3.04 -10.90 -7.74
C LYS A 156 3.76 -11.15 -9.06
N MET A 157 3.96 -12.42 -9.37
CA MET A 157 4.54 -12.89 -10.61
C MET A 157 3.59 -13.88 -11.31
N ALA A 158 3.77 -14.07 -12.62
CA ALA A 158 2.95 -15.00 -13.38
C ALA A 158 3.66 -15.56 -14.62
N GLY A 159 3.38 -16.82 -14.94
CA GLY A 159 3.70 -17.38 -16.24
C GLY A 159 2.57 -17.14 -17.24
N ARG A 160 2.88 -17.34 -18.52
CA ARG A 160 1.91 -17.17 -19.62
C ARG A 160 0.75 -18.17 -19.58
N HIS A 161 0.93 -19.27 -18.85
CA HIS A 161 -0.03 -20.37 -18.72
C HIS A 161 -0.97 -20.22 -17.49
N GLY A 162 -1.08 -19.01 -16.94
CA GLY A 162 -2.00 -18.70 -15.85
C GLY A 162 -1.53 -19.11 -14.46
N ASN A 163 -0.31 -19.65 -14.33
CA ASN A 163 0.34 -19.91 -13.04
C ASN A 163 0.80 -18.58 -12.41
N LYS A 164 -0.06 -18.02 -11.56
CA LYS A 164 0.19 -16.80 -10.80
C LYS A 164 0.66 -17.15 -9.39
N GLY A 165 1.56 -16.36 -8.84
CA GLY A 165 2.07 -16.58 -7.49
C GLY A 165 2.65 -15.32 -6.88
N VAL A 166 2.83 -15.33 -5.56
CA VAL A 166 3.43 -14.23 -4.81
C VAL A 166 4.83 -14.66 -4.37
N VAL A 167 5.81 -13.77 -4.51
CA VAL A 167 7.16 -14.02 -4.02
C VAL A 167 7.10 -14.13 -2.50
N SER A 168 7.35 -15.33 -1.97
CA SER A 168 7.29 -15.57 -0.52
C SER A 168 8.63 -15.38 0.16
N ARG A 169 9.72 -15.64 -0.56
CA ARG A 169 11.08 -15.52 -0.06
C ARG A 169 12.07 -15.33 -1.20
N VAL A 170 13.05 -14.47 -0.93
CA VAL A 170 14.29 -14.35 -1.71
C VAL A 170 15.36 -15.14 -0.97
N LEU A 171 15.90 -16.18 -1.61
CA LEU A 171 17.01 -16.97 -1.04
C LEU A 171 18.33 -16.52 -1.65
N ARG A 172 19.40 -16.64 -0.86
CA ARG A 172 20.76 -16.41 -1.34
C ARG A 172 21.13 -17.46 -2.39
N GLU A 173 22.05 -17.10 -3.27
CA GLU A 173 22.49 -17.95 -4.38
C GLU A 173 23.06 -19.29 -3.89
N GLU A 174 23.81 -19.29 -2.78
CA GLU A 174 24.39 -20.49 -2.17
C GLU A 174 23.36 -21.46 -1.58
N ASP A 175 22.18 -20.97 -1.21
CA ASP A 175 21.10 -21.75 -0.59
C ASP A 175 20.16 -22.35 -1.63
N MET A 176 20.23 -21.89 -2.89
CA MET A 176 19.36 -22.36 -3.96
C MET A 176 19.79 -23.76 -4.41
N PRO A 177 18.82 -24.60 -4.86
CA PRO A 177 19.14 -25.82 -5.56
C PRO A 177 20.08 -25.57 -6.74
N PHE A 178 21.08 -26.42 -6.93
CA PHE A 178 22.04 -26.30 -8.03
C PHE A 178 22.03 -27.53 -8.93
N MET A 179 22.30 -27.28 -10.21
CA MET A 179 22.52 -28.31 -11.22
C MET A 179 23.90 -28.96 -11.05
N PRO A 180 24.16 -30.14 -11.64
CA PRO A 180 25.45 -30.84 -11.49
C PRO A 180 26.67 -30.05 -11.99
N ASP A 181 26.47 -29.03 -12.84
CA ASP A 181 27.51 -28.13 -13.30
C ASP A 181 27.83 -26.99 -12.32
N GLY A 182 27.06 -26.86 -11.23
CA GLY A 182 27.16 -25.81 -10.23
C GLY A 182 26.24 -24.61 -10.48
N THR A 183 25.46 -24.61 -11.56
CA THR A 183 24.55 -23.50 -11.87
C THR A 183 23.35 -23.51 -10.91
N PRO A 184 23.09 -22.43 -10.16
CA PRO A 184 21.94 -22.34 -9.26
C PRO A 184 20.63 -22.08 -10.03
N ILE A 185 19.52 -22.57 -9.48
CA ILE A 185 18.18 -22.32 -10.00
C ILE A 185 17.72 -20.91 -9.62
N ASP A 186 17.05 -20.21 -10.53
CA ASP A 186 16.55 -18.85 -10.30
C ASP A 186 15.18 -18.80 -9.62
N ILE A 187 14.25 -19.64 -10.05
CA ILE A 187 12.86 -19.65 -9.57
C ILE A 187 12.45 -21.10 -9.27
N VAL A 188 11.88 -21.34 -8.09
CA VAL A 188 11.33 -22.64 -7.70
C VAL A 188 9.82 -22.54 -7.56
N LEU A 189 9.11 -23.30 -8.40
CA LEU A 189 7.65 -23.35 -8.44
C LEU A 189 7.14 -24.67 -7.86
N ASN A 190 5.97 -24.61 -7.23
CA ASN A 190 5.32 -25.80 -6.66
C ASN A 190 4.66 -26.65 -7.76
N PRO A 191 4.99 -27.95 -7.90
CA PRO A 191 4.35 -28.81 -8.89
C PRO A 191 2.87 -29.09 -8.59
N LEU A 192 2.41 -28.95 -7.34
CA LEU A 192 1.03 -29.30 -6.95
C LEU A 192 -0.04 -28.45 -7.64
N GLY A 193 0.31 -27.24 -8.11
CA GLY A 193 -0.62 -26.37 -8.82
C GLY A 193 -0.90 -26.77 -10.27
N VAL A 194 -0.12 -27.67 -10.86
CA VAL A 194 -0.27 -28.05 -12.28
C VAL A 194 -1.38 -29.08 -12.51
N PRO A 195 -1.48 -30.20 -11.74
CA PRO A 195 -2.50 -31.22 -11.98
C PRO A 195 -3.93 -30.70 -11.80
N SER A 196 -4.18 -29.88 -10.78
CA SER A 196 -5.51 -29.34 -10.49
C SER A 196 -5.99 -28.30 -11.51
N ARG A 197 -5.06 -27.55 -12.11
CA ARG A 197 -5.36 -26.46 -13.07
C ARG A 197 -5.31 -26.89 -14.53
N MET A 198 -4.85 -28.12 -14.81
CA MET A 198 -4.77 -28.70 -16.15
C MET A 198 -4.00 -27.84 -17.18
N ASN A 199 -3.09 -26.98 -16.73
CA ASN A 199 -2.27 -26.10 -17.56
C ASN A 199 -0.91 -26.73 -17.87
N ILE A 200 -0.94 -27.89 -18.54
CA ILE A 200 0.26 -28.69 -18.88
C ILE A 200 1.23 -27.97 -19.84
N GLY A 201 0.75 -26.96 -20.57
CA GLY A 201 1.55 -26.16 -21.48
C GLY A 201 2.80 -25.56 -20.81
N GLN A 202 2.73 -25.19 -19.53
CA GLN A 202 3.89 -24.68 -18.79
C GLN A 202 5.01 -25.73 -18.67
N VAL A 203 4.67 -27.02 -18.56
CA VAL A 203 5.65 -28.11 -18.47
C VAL A 203 6.29 -28.35 -19.83
N LEU A 204 5.49 -28.27 -20.90
CA LEU A 204 5.99 -28.35 -22.28
C LEU A 204 6.93 -27.17 -22.60
N GLU A 205 6.57 -25.96 -22.15
CA GLU A 205 7.43 -24.77 -22.26
C GLU A 205 8.77 -24.99 -21.55
N VAL A 206 8.76 -25.49 -20.31
CA VAL A 206 9.98 -25.77 -19.55
C VAL A 206 10.88 -26.77 -20.27
N HIS A 207 10.32 -27.87 -20.80
CA HIS A 207 11.08 -28.88 -21.54
C HIS A 207 11.67 -28.32 -22.84
N LEU A 208 10.85 -27.66 -23.66
CA LEU A 208 11.31 -27.07 -24.91
C LEU A 208 12.33 -25.94 -24.66
N GLY A 209 12.11 -25.13 -23.63
CA GLY A 209 13.01 -24.06 -23.22
C GLY A 209 14.38 -24.58 -22.75
N LEU A 210 14.42 -25.72 -22.05
CA LEU A 210 15.66 -26.40 -21.70
C LEU A 210 16.44 -26.84 -22.94
N ALA A 211 15.78 -27.53 -23.88
CA ALA A 211 16.41 -27.94 -25.15
C ALA A 211 16.89 -26.73 -25.96
N ALA A 212 16.04 -25.71 -26.10
CA ALA A 212 16.35 -24.49 -26.84
C ALA A 212 17.57 -23.78 -26.26
N LYS A 213 17.64 -23.63 -24.93
CA LYS A 213 18.80 -23.02 -24.26
C LYS A 213 20.07 -23.83 -24.47
N ALA A 214 19.99 -25.16 -24.39
CA ALA A 214 21.13 -26.04 -24.62
C ALA A 214 21.63 -25.99 -26.07
N LEU A 215 20.74 -25.77 -27.05
CA LEU A 215 21.09 -25.66 -28.47
C LEU A 215 21.41 -24.21 -28.90
N GLY A 216 21.20 -23.22 -28.02
CA GLY A 216 21.35 -21.80 -28.33
C GLY A 216 20.26 -21.25 -29.27
N TRP A 217 19.07 -21.84 -29.26
CA TRP A 217 17.97 -21.50 -30.15
C TRP A 217 16.96 -20.56 -29.50
N HIS A 218 16.35 -19.71 -30.34
CA HIS A 218 15.07 -19.08 -30.03
C HIS A 218 13.98 -19.75 -30.85
N ILE A 219 12.93 -20.22 -30.19
CA ILE A 219 11.86 -20.99 -30.81
C ILE A 219 10.55 -20.22 -30.70
N ALA A 220 9.81 -20.15 -31.81
CA ALA A 220 8.44 -19.68 -31.84
C ALA A 220 7.52 -20.85 -32.18
N THR A 221 6.54 -21.12 -31.32
CA THR A 221 5.53 -22.15 -31.55
C THR A 221 4.18 -21.48 -31.81
N PRO A 222 3.65 -21.53 -33.03
CA PRO A 222 2.31 -21.02 -33.34
C PRO A 222 1.24 -21.65 -32.46
N VAL A 223 0.14 -20.93 -32.27
CA VAL A 223 -1.02 -21.45 -31.52
C VAL A 223 -1.70 -22.52 -32.38
N PHE A 224 -1.99 -23.68 -31.80
CA PHE A 224 -2.63 -24.86 -32.43
C PHE A 224 -1.87 -25.56 -33.56
N ASP A 225 -0.83 -24.95 -34.13
CA ASP A 225 0.09 -25.54 -35.12
C ASP A 225 1.55 -25.40 -34.66
N GLY A 226 1.77 -25.73 -33.39
CA GLY A 226 3.04 -25.59 -32.69
C GLY A 226 3.87 -26.87 -32.65
N ALA A 227 4.99 -26.83 -31.93
CA ALA A 227 5.84 -28.00 -31.70
C ALA A 227 5.04 -29.13 -31.03
N THR A 228 5.11 -30.32 -31.63
CA THR A 228 4.50 -31.52 -31.07
C THR A 228 5.38 -32.11 -29.97
N TYR A 229 4.83 -33.05 -29.20
CA TYR A 229 5.62 -33.76 -28.18
C TYR A 229 6.82 -34.51 -28.79
N GLU A 230 6.67 -35.05 -30.00
CA GLU A 230 7.72 -35.75 -30.73
C GLU A 230 8.86 -34.79 -31.10
N ASP A 231 8.53 -33.59 -31.59
CA ASP A 231 9.51 -32.54 -31.89
C ASP A 231 10.28 -32.11 -30.63
N ILE A 232 9.59 -31.95 -29.50
CA ILE A 232 10.23 -31.60 -28.22
C ILE A 232 11.19 -32.72 -27.79
N GLN A 233 10.77 -33.99 -27.92
CA GLN A 233 11.65 -35.12 -27.62
C GLN A 233 12.87 -35.18 -28.53
N GLU A 234 12.73 -34.88 -29.82
CA GLU A 234 13.86 -34.81 -30.75
C GLU A 234 14.82 -33.68 -30.39
N CYS A 235 14.30 -32.49 -30.06
CA CYS A 235 15.11 -31.37 -29.58
C CYS A 235 15.86 -31.74 -28.29
N MET A 236 15.20 -32.43 -27.36
CA MET A 236 15.84 -32.92 -26.13
C MET A 236 16.91 -33.98 -26.41
N LYS A 237 16.73 -34.87 -27.40
CA LYS A 237 17.77 -35.83 -27.83
C LYS A 237 18.99 -35.09 -28.39
N GLN A 238 18.76 -34.10 -29.25
CA GLN A 238 19.83 -33.29 -29.82
C GLN A 238 20.60 -32.55 -28.72
N ALA A 239 19.87 -31.94 -27.77
CA ALA A 239 20.45 -31.26 -26.62
C ALA A 239 21.29 -32.20 -25.74
N ALA A 240 20.83 -33.44 -25.52
CA ALA A 240 21.55 -34.44 -24.74
C ALA A 240 22.82 -34.99 -25.43
N MET A 241 22.92 -34.90 -26.76
CA MET A 241 24.10 -35.32 -27.51
C MET A 241 25.22 -34.27 -27.52
N ILE A 242 24.94 -33.05 -27.04
CA ILE A 242 25.95 -31.99 -26.98
C ILE A 242 27.03 -32.38 -25.95
N THR A 243 28.26 -32.53 -26.44
CA THR A 243 29.43 -32.87 -25.62
C THR A 243 30.27 -31.64 -25.26
N GLU A 244 30.14 -30.57 -26.06
CA GLU A 244 30.84 -29.29 -25.86
C GLU A 244 30.00 -28.31 -25.03
N PRO A 245 30.60 -27.36 -24.31
CA PRO A 245 29.83 -26.34 -23.62
C PRO A 245 29.06 -25.46 -24.62
N SER A 246 27.74 -25.45 -24.51
CA SER A 246 26.86 -24.77 -25.48
C SER A 246 26.87 -23.25 -25.40
N LEU A 247 27.18 -22.68 -24.23
CA LEU A 247 27.07 -21.25 -23.97
C LEU A 247 28.34 -20.76 -23.34
N ILE A 248 28.92 -19.72 -23.91
CA ILE A 248 30.19 -19.13 -23.52
C ILE A 248 29.93 -17.64 -23.19
N ASP A 249 30.41 -17.17 -22.04
CA ASP A 249 30.38 -15.77 -21.63
C ASP A 249 31.27 -14.90 -22.55
N GLU A 250 31.14 -13.57 -22.42
CA GLU A 250 31.98 -12.58 -23.13
C GLU A 250 33.50 -12.82 -22.91
N ASP A 251 33.86 -13.42 -21.78
CA ASP A 251 35.23 -13.79 -21.40
C ASP A 251 35.70 -15.17 -21.91
N GLY A 252 34.90 -15.85 -22.75
CA GLY A 252 35.27 -17.14 -23.31
C GLY A 252 35.10 -18.34 -22.36
N ARG A 253 34.37 -18.18 -21.25
CA ARG A 253 34.11 -19.25 -20.26
C ARG A 253 32.73 -19.88 -20.44
N PRO A 254 32.58 -21.20 -20.27
CA PRO A 254 31.28 -21.85 -20.38
C PRO A 254 30.32 -21.44 -19.24
N VAL A 255 29.20 -20.80 -19.57
CA VAL A 255 28.20 -20.28 -18.62
C VAL A 255 27.40 -21.41 -17.98
N ILE A 256 27.02 -22.41 -18.78
CA ILE A 256 26.29 -23.60 -18.36
C ILE A 256 26.89 -24.79 -19.10
N GLN A 257 27.28 -25.82 -18.34
CA GLN A 257 27.90 -27.02 -18.91
C GLN A 257 26.85 -28.13 -19.01
N PHE A 258 25.98 -28.03 -20.01
CA PHE A 258 24.91 -29.01 -20.23
C PHE A 258 25.40 -30.47 -20.37
N SER A 259 26.64 -30.67 -20.82
CA SER A 259 27.29 -31.99 -20.87
C SER A 259 27.47 -32.63 -19.49
N LYS A 260 27.62 -31.83 -18.42
CA LYS A 260 27.71 -32.30 -17.03
C LYS A 260 26.34 -32.49 -16.39
N CYS A 261 25.32 -31.78 -16.86
CA CYS A 261 23.98 -31.82 -16.27
C CYS A 261 23.23 -33.14 -16.53
N GLY A 262 23.64 -33.91 -17.53
CA GLY A 262 23.01 -35.20 -17.85
C GLY A 262 21.57 -35.04 -18.31
N LEU A 263 21.35 -34.23 -19.35
CA LEU A 263 20.04 -33.99 -19.95
C LEU A 263 19.37 -35.30 -20.37
N SER A 264 18.18 -35.52 -19.83
CA SER A 264 17.37 -36.70 -20.10
C SER A 264 16.12 -36.36 -20.89
N LEU A 265 15.58 -37.35 -21.58
CA LEU A 265 14.38 -37.22 -22.42
C LEU A 265 13.11 -36.82 -21.66
N ASP A 266 13.07 -37.10 -20.36
CA ASP A 266 11.97 -36.74 -19.47
C ASP A 266 12.04 -35.30 -18.94
N GLY A 267 13.05 -34.51 -19.34
CA GLY A 267 13.20 -33.12 -18.91
C GLY A 267 13.60 -32.95 -17.44
N LYS A 268 14.09 -34.03 -16.80
CA LYS A 268 14.41 -34.06 -15.37
C LYS A 268 15.89 -34.19 -15.10
N ILE A 269 16.44 -33.24 -14.34
CA ILE A 269 17.85 -33.20 -13.97
C ILE A 269 18.00 -33.57 -12.50
N GLN A 270 19.12 -34.22 -12.14
CA GLN A 270 19.48 -34.43 -10.75
C GLN A 270 19.93 -33.10 -10.14
N LEU A 271 19.16 -32.58 -9.19
CA LEU A 271 19.53 -31.38 -8.44
C LEU A 271 20.21 -31.77 -7.12
N TYR A 272 20.93 -30.81 -6.56
CA TYR A 272 21.58 -30.90 -5.25
C TYR A 272 21.09 -29.75 -4.36
N ASP A 273 20.96 -30.01 -3.06
CA ASP A 273 20.60 -28.99 -2.08
C ASP A 273 21.78 -28.04 -1.84
N GLY A 274 21.59 -26.74 -2.05
CA GLY A 274 22.58 -25.69 -1.79
C GLY A 274 23.13 -25.69 -0.37
N ARG A 275 22.32 -26.10 0.61
CA ARG A 275 22.66 -26.01 2.03
C ARG A 275 23.51 -27.18 2.53
N THR A 276 23.22 -28.39 2.04
CA THR A 276 23.90 -29.61 2.49
C THR A 276 24.89 -30.13 1.46
N GLY A 277 24.68 -29.84 0.18
CA GLY A 277 25.40 -30.41 -0.94
C GLY A 277 24.91 -31.81 -1.33
N ASP A 278 23.92 -32.37 -0.63
CA ASP A 278 23.39 -33.70 -0.93
C ASP A 278 22.49 -33.67 -2.17
N PRO A 279 22.48 -34.75 -2.99
CA PRO A 279 21.53 -34.87 -4.09
C PRO A 279 20.10 -35.03 -3.55
N PHE A 280 19.12 -34.45 -4.22
CA PHE A 280 17.71 -34.76 -3.93
C PHE A 280 17.37 -36.23 -4.23
N ASP A 281 16.43 -36.79 -3.49
CA ASP A 281 15.98 -38.19 -3.65
C ASP A 281 15.47 -38.52 -5.06
N HIS A 282 14.92 -37.51 -5.76
CA HIS A 282 14.34 -37.65 -7.08
C HIS A 282 14.83 -36.56 -8.03
N ARG A 283 14.98 -36.91 -9.31
CA ARG A 283 15.25 -35.95 -10.39
C ARG A 283 14.08 -34.99 -10.56
N VAL A 284 14.38 -33.70 -10.72
CA VAL A 284 13.41 -32.61 -10.76
C VAL A 284 13.34 -32.04 -12.18
N THR A 285 12.14 -31.66 -12.62
CA THR A 285 11.96 -30.98 -13.91
C THR A 285 12.57 -29.58 -13.83
N VAL A 286 13.55 -29.30 -14.68
CA VAL A 286 14.28 -28.02 -14.75
C VAL A 286 14.24 -27.53 -16.19
N GLY A 287 14.11 -26.23 -16.38
CA GLY A 287 14.15 -25.64 -17.70
C GLY A 287 13.83 -24.16 -17.68
N TYR A 288 13.63 -23.60 -18.86
CA TYR A 288 13.44 -22.17 -19.06
C TYR A 288 12.00 -21.87 -19.38
N MET A 289 11.38 -21.01 -18.59
CA MET A 289 10.01 -20.55 -18.75
C MET A 289 9.99 -19.02 -18.78
N TYR A 290 9.09 -18.47 -19.58
CA TYR A 290 8.86 -17.04 -19.61
C TYR A 290 7.95 -16.62 -18.45
N TYR A 291 8.54 -15.95 -17.46
CA TYR A 291 7.87 -15.57 -16.21
C TYR A 291 7.89 -14.06 -16.02
N LEU A 292 6.74 -13.47 -15.75
CA LEU A 292 6.47 -12.03 -15.74
C LEU A 292 6.34 -11.50 -14.31
N LYS A 293 6.81 -10.27 -14.08
CA LYS A 293 6.44 -9.44 -12.92
C LYS A 293 5.13 -8.72 -13.24
N LEU A 294 4.14 -8.80 -12.36
CA LEU A 294 2.86 -8.11 -12.54
C LEU A 294 2.89 -6.73 -11.87
N HIS A 295 1.95 -5.85 -12.27
CA HIS A 295 1.77 -4.53 -11.67
C HIS A 295 1.24 -4.59 -10.22
N HIS A 296 0.86 -5.76 -9.72
CA HIS A 296 0.44 -5.95 -8.33
C HIS A 296 1.67 -6.03 -7.42
N LEU A 297 2.17 -4.87 -7.02
CA LEU A 297 3.29 -4.73 -6.11
C LEU A 297 2.80 -4.60 -4.67
N VAL A 298 3.61 -5.05 -3.71
CA VAL A 298 3.23 -5.04 -2.30
C VAL A 298 3.23 -3.63 -1.71
N ASP A 299 4.17 -2.78 -2.11
CA ASP A 299 4.30 -1.39 -1.61
C ASP A 299 3.05 -0.56 -1.86
N ASP A 300 2.34 -0.84 -2.95
CA ASP A 300 1.10 -0.14 -3.29
C ASP A 300 -0.08 -0.60 -2.41
N LYS A 301 0.00 -1.80 -1.83
CA LYS A 301 -1.11 -2.45 -1.12
C LYS A 301 -1.02 -2.41 0.40
N ILE A 302 0.19 -2.27 0.96
CA ILE A 302 0.32 -2.14 2.41
C ILE A 302 -0.27 -0.80 2.82
N HIS A 303 -1.20 -0.86 3.77
CA HIS A 303 -1.83 0.30 4.37
C HIS A 303 -2.08 0.02 5.86
N ALA A 304 -1.78 1.00 6.69
CA ALA A 304 -2.02 0.95 8.12
C ALA A 304 -2.52 2.32 8.59
N ARG A 305 -3.45 2.31 9.54
CA ARG A 305 -4.05 3.50 10.12
C ARG A 305 -4.10 3.33 11.64
N SER A 306 -3.63 4.35 12.36
CA SER A 306 -3.89 4.53 13.79
C SER A 306 -5.12 5.41 13.97
N THR A 307 -4.98 6.69 13.68
CA THR A 307 -6.02 7.72 13.62
C THR A 307 -5.99 8.36 12.23
N GLY A 308 -7.03 9.11 11.87
CA GLY A 308 -7.13 9.71 10.54
C GLY A 308 -8.44 10.45 10.36
N PRO A 309 -8.74 10.91 9.14
CA PRO A 309 -9.94 11.69 8.87
C PRO A 309 -11.22 10.84 8.99
N TYR A 310 -12.32 11.54 9.24
CA TYR A 310 -13.65 10.99 9.48
C TYR A 310 -14.67 11.64 8.53
N SER A 311 -15.74 10.90 8.24
CA SER A 311 -16.88 11.40 7.48
C SER A 311 -17.63 12.48 8.26
N LEU A 312 -18.02 13.55 7.60
CA LEU A 312 -18.78 14.66 8.21
C LEU A 312 -20.11 14.18 8.80
N VAL A 313 -20.82 13.30 8.10
CA VAL A 313 -22.17 12.88 8.47
C VAL A 313 -22.15 11.73 9.46
N THR A 314 -21.46 10.63 9.13
CA THR A 314 -21.50 9.40 9.93
C THR A 314 -20.44 9.36 11.02
N GLN A 315 -19.48 10.29 11.01
CA GLN A 315 -18.33 10.31 11.92
C GLN A 315 -17.46 9.04 11.89
N GLN A 316 -17.66 8.18 10.90
CA GLN A 316 -16.87 6.97 10.68
C GLN A 316 -15.55 7.30 9.98
N PRO A 317 -14.49 6.50 10.21
CA PRO A 317 -13.26 6.56 9.44
C PRO A 317 -13.53 6.58 7.94
N LEU A 318 -12.92 7.52 7.20
CA LEU A 318 -13.00 7.53 5.73
C LEU A 318 -12.44 6.22 5.14
N GLY A 319 -12.79 5.92 3.89
CA GLY A 319 -12.30 4.75 3.16
C GLY A 319 -11.09 5.07 2.27
N GLY A 320 -10.34 4.04 1.91
CA GLY A 320 -9.29 4.14 0.88
C GLY A 320 -7.93 4.63 1.38
N LYS A 321 -6.85 4.11 0.75
CA LYS A 321 -5.46 4.41 1.13
C LYS A 321 -5.12 5.90 0.99
N ALA A 322 -5.60 6.54 -0.08
CA ALA A 322 -5.31 7.94 -0.38
C ALA A 322 -5.80 8.91 0.72
N GLN A 323 -6.85 8.54 1.45
CA GLN A 323 -7.44 9.36 2.52
C GLN A 323 -7.03 8.89 3.92
N PHE A 324 -6.00 8.05 4.04
CA PHE A 324 -5.67 7.38 5.30
C PHE A 324 -6.87 6.64 5.90
N GLY A 325 -7.61 5.95 5.05
CA GLY A 325 -8.88 5.35 5.40
C GLY A 325 -8.79 4.15 6.36
N GLY A 326 -9.86 3.87 7.07
CA GLY A 326 -10.01 2.68 7.89
C GLY A 326 -10.35 1.45 7.06
N GLN A 327 -10.08 0.26 7.61
CA GLN A 327 -10.54 -0.99 7.01
C GLN A 327 -12.02 -1.19 7.32
N ARG A 328 -12.82 -1.54 6.30
CA ARG A 328 -14.23 -1.87 6.51
C ARG A 328 -14.36 -3.14 7.34
N PHE A 329 -15.10 -3.05 8.44
CA PHE A 329 -15.53 -4.20 9.23
C PHE A 329 -16.98 -4.49 8.88
N GLY A 330 -17.21 -5.51 8.06
CA GLY A 330 -18.52 -5.83 7.51
C GLY A 330 -19.37 -6.70 8.43
N GLU A 331 -20.60 -6.94 7.99
CA GLU A 331 -21.54 -7.80 8.71
C GLU A 331 -21.01 -9.23 8.91
N MET A 332 -20.30 -9.78 7.92
CA MET A 332 -19.70 -11.11 8.02
C MET A 332 -18.62 -11.19 9.11
N GLU A 333 -17.78 -10.15 9.24
CA GLU A 333 -16.77 -10.07 10.29
C GLU A 333 -17.41 -9.85 11.67
N VAL A 334 -18.50 -9.08 11.74
CA VAL A 334 -19.31 -8.93 12.96
C VAL A 334 -19.86 -10.28 13.41
N TRP A 335 -20.44 -11.07 12.50
CA TRP A 335 -20.91 -12.42 12.81
C TRP A 335 -19.80 -13.34 13.28
N ALA A 336 -18.59 -13.21 12.73
CA ALA A 336 -17.44 -13.97 13.19
C ALA A 336 -17.15 -13.68 14.67
N LEU A 337 -17.09 -12.40 15.08
CA LEU A 337 -16.88 -12.04 16.49
C LEU A 337 -18.03 -12.45 17.40
N TYR A 338 -19.27 -12.36 16.91
CA TYR A 338 -20.43 -12.89 17.63
C TYR A 338 -20.31 -14.39 17.91
N ALA A 339 -19.88 -15.17 16.92
CA ALA A 339 -19.71 -16.63 17.07
C ALA A 339 -18.62 -16.98 18.10
N TYR A 340 -17.56 -16.16 18.20
CA TYR A 340 -16.54 -16.31 19.23
C TYR A 340 -16.99 -15.85 20.63
N GLY A 341 -18.10 -15.13 20.74
CA GLY A 341 -18.52 -14.51 22.00
C GLY A 341 -17.60 -13.34 22.43
N ALA A 342 -16.92 -12.71 21.48
CA ALA A 342 -15.98 -11.62 21.74
C ALA A 342 -16.71 -10.27 21.91
N SER A 343 -17.53 -10.16 22.96
CA SER A 343 -18.43 -9.02 23.18
C SER A 343 -17.70 -7.68 23.29
N HIS A 344 -16.64 -7.60 24.10
CA HIS A 344 -15.88 -6.35 24.28
C HIS A 344 -15.13 -5.92 23.03
N VAL A 345 -14.54 -6.88 22.30
CA VAL A 345 -13.83 -6.60 21.03
C VAL A 345 -14.80 -6.07 19.98
N LEU A 346 -15.98 -6.69 19.88
CA LEU A 346 -17.02 -6.22 18.98
C LEU A 346 -17.52 -4.83 19.37
N GLN A 347 -17.75 -4.61 20.68
CA GLN A 347 -18.16 -3.30 21.19
C GLN A 347 -17.13 -2.22 20.84
N GLU A 348 -15.84 -2.47 21.05
CA GLU A 348 -14.76 -1.54 20.70
C GLU A 348 -14.76 -1.17 19.20
N ILE A 349 -14.94 -2.17 18.33
CA ILE A 349 -14.94 -1.96 16.87
C ILE A 349 -16.14 -1.11 16.45
N LEU A 350 -17.31 -1.32 17.05
CA LEU A 350 -18.55 -0.61 16.74
C LEU A 350 -18.67 0.77 17.41
N THR A 351 -17.74 1.15 18.29
CA THR A 351 -17.80 2.40 19.08
C THR A 351 -16.49 3.19 18.95
N VAL A 352 -15.57 3.02 19.90
CA VAL A 352 -14.37 3.84 20.08
C VAL A 352 -13.37 3.76 18.91
N LYS A 353 -13.41 2.70 18.10
CA LYS A 353 -12.59 2.57 16.88
C LYS A 353 -13.27 3.11 15.61
N SER A 354 -14.52 3.54 15.72
CA SER A 354 -15.35 3.99 14.61
C SER A 354 -15.89 5.40 14.89
N ASP A 355 -17.10 5.51 15.41
CA ASP A 355 -17.96 6.69 15.39
C ASP A 355 -18.43 7.15 16.78
N ASP A 356 -17.88 6.59 17.86
CA ASP A 356 -18.00 7.19 19.20
C ASP A 356 -17.01 8.37 19.30
N MET A 357 -17.50 9.60 19.04
CA MET A 357 -16.68 10.79 18.98
C MET A 357 -15.98 11.13 20.31
N VAL A 358 -16.68 10.98 21.43
CA VAL A 358 -16.13 11.27 22.76
C VAL A 358 -15.25 10.13 23.22
N GLY A 359 -15.72 8.88 23.06
CA GLY A 359 -14.99 7.70 23.46
C GLY A 359 -13.68 7.51 22.70
N ARG A 360 -13.60 7.83 21.41
CA ARG A 360 -12.35 7.71 20.64
C ARG A 360 -11.25 8.65 21.14
N VAL A 361 -11.59 9.89 21.50
CA VAL A 361 -10.63 10.89 22.02
C VAL A 361 -10.14 10.47 23.40
N LYS A 362 -11.06 10.13 24.31
CA LYS A 362 -10.71 9.63 25.65
C LYS A 362 -9.89 8.33 25.58
N THR A 363 -10.19 7.45 24.63
CA THR A 363 -9.42 6.21 24.40
C THR A 363 -8.00 6.51 23.94
N PHE A 364 -7.82 7.45 23.01
CA PHE A 364 -6.48 7.86 22.57
C PHE A 364 -5.67 8.44 23.73
N GLU A 365 -6.28 9.33 24.51
CA GLU A 365 -5.65 9.91 25.71
C GLU A 365 -5.26 8.85 26.74
N ALA A 366 -6.16 7.90 27.03
CA ALA A 366 -5.90 6.79 27.95
C ALA A 366 -4.73 5.91 27.48
N ILE A 367 -4.66 5.60 26.18
CA ILE A 367 -3.54 4.82 25.60
C ILE A 367 -2.22 5.58 25.77
N VAL A 368 -2.20 6.89 25.54
CA VAL A 368 -0.99 7.72 25.72
C VAL A 368 -0.56 7.77 27.18
N LYS A 369 -1.52 7.84 28.11
CA LYS A 369 -1.27 7.83 29.57
C LYS A 369 -0.94 6.45 30.13
N GLY A 370 -1.19 5.38 29.38
CA GLY A 370 -1.08 4.00 29.86
C GLY A 370 -2.19 3.61 30.85
N GLU A 371 -3.33 4.30 30.78
CA GLU A 371 -4.52 4.03 31.58
C GLU A 371 -5.45 3.03 30.88
N ASN A 372 -6.42 2.48 31.62
CA ASN A 372 -7.42 1.61 31.03
C ASN A 372 -8.38 2.40 30.14
N ILE A 373 -8.82 1.76 29.06
CA ILE A 373 -9.77 2.34 28.10
C ILE A 373 -11.12 2.58 28.83
N PRO A 374 -11.73 3.76 28.69
CA PRO A 374 -13.01 4.07 29.31
C PRO A 374 -14.16 3.25 28.72
N GLU A 375 -15.30 3.22 29.40
CA GLU A 375 -16.50 2.58 28.85
C GLU A 375 -16.99 3.34 27.60
N PRO A 376 -17.32 2.63 26.49
CA PRO A 376 -17.80 3.27 25.28
C PRO A 376 -19.16 3.95 25.45
N GLY A 377 -19.32 5.09 24.75
CA GLY A 377 -20.56 5.84 24.64
C GLY A 377 -21.50 5.32 23.54
N ILE A 378 -22.43 6.18 23.14
CA ILE A 378 -23.40 5.88 22.07
C ILE A 378 -22.76 6.19 20.71
N PRO A 379 -22.75 5.24 19.74
CA PRO A 379 -22.27 5.51 18.39
C PRO A 379 -23.03 6.66 17.72
N GLU A 380 -22.31 7.53 17.01
CA GLU A 380 -22.94 8.65 16.29
C GLU A 380 -23.88 8.16 15.17
N SER A 381 -23.56 7.03 14.52
CA SER A 381 -24.47 6.42 13.53
C SER A 381 -25.85 6.09 14.10
N PHE A 382 -25.96 5.73 15.38
CA PHE A 382 -27.24 5.50 16.03
C PHE A 382 -28.02 6.81 16.24
N ARG A 383 -27.33 7.90 16.58
CA ARG A 383 -27.94 9.23 16.71
C ARG A 383 -28.46 9.73 15.37
N VAL A 384 -27.65 9.61 14.33
CA VAL A 384 -28.02 9.94 12.95
C VAL A 384 -29.27 9.16 12.55
N LEU A 385 -29.31 7.84 12.78
CA LEU A 385 -30.47 6.99 12.51
C LEU A 385 -31.75 7.49 13.22
N VAL A 386 -31.66 7.85 14.50
CA VAL A 386 -32.80 8.37 15.26
C VAL A 386 -33.31 9.68 14.65
N LYS A 387 -32.40 10.60 14.28
CA LYS A 387 -32.76 11.88 13.65
C LYS A 387 -33.37 11.69 12.26
N GLU A 388 -32.84 10.77 11.46
CA GLU A 388 -33.40 10.43 10.15
C GLU A 388 -34.81 9.87 10.27
N LEU A 389 -35.08 8.96 11.22
CA LEU A 389 -36.42 8.43 11.45
C LEU A 389 -37.39 9.49 11.99
N GLN A 390 -36.92 10.39 12.86
CA GLN A 390 -37.69 11.56 13.33
C GLN A 390 -38.05 12.52 12.19
N SER A 391 -37.15 12.69 11.21
CA SER A 391 -37.42 13.52 10.02
C SER A 391 -38.58 12.99 9.16
N LEU A 392 -38.84 11.68 9.22
CA LEU A 392 -39.98 11.01 8.56
C LEU A 392 -41.29 11.10 9.36
N GLY A 393 -41.28 11.74 10.53
CA GLY A 393 -42.44 11.85 11.43
C GLY A 393 -42.63 10.66 12.36
N LEU A 394 -41.61 9.81 12.54
CA LEU A 394 -41.62 8.72 13.52
C LEU A 394 -41.01 9.19 14.85
N ASP A 395 -41.78 9.14 15.94
CA ASP A 395 -41.29 9.48 17.28
C ASP A 395 -40.54 8.29 17.90
N ILE A 396 -39.21 8.32 17.82
CA ILE A 396 -38.33 7.32 18.44
C ILE A 396 -37.72 7.91 19.71
N ARG A 397 -37.85 7.17 20.81
CA ARG A 397 -37.31 7.54 22.13
C ARG A 397 -36.59 6.36 22.75
N VAL A 398 -35.40 6.62 23.30
CA VAL A 398 -34.68 5.65 24.14
C VAL A 398 -35.29 5.71 25.54
N LEU A 399 -35.63 4.55 26.09
CA LEU A 399 -36.29 4.44 27.39
C LEU A 399 -35.36 3.79 28.41
N ASP A 400 -35.34 4.33 29.62
CA ASP A 400 -34.70 3.67 30.77
C ASP A 400 -35.53 2.45 31.25
N LYS A 401 -35.03 1.75 32.28
CA LYS A 401 -35.75 0.63 32.92
C LYS A 401 -37.12 1.03 33.50
N ASN A 402 -37.33 2.32 33.81
CA ASN A 402 -38.55 2.88 34.38
C ASN A 402 -39.51 3.45 33.32
N LYS A 403 -39.19 3.29 32.03
CA LYS A 403 -39.93 3.84 30.87
C LYS A 403 -39.93 5.36 30.79
N ASN A 404 -38.95 6.02 31.41
CA ASN A 404 -38.71 7.43 31.18
C ASN A 404 -37.88 7.61 29.91
N ALA A 405 -38.18 8.67 29.15
CA ALA A 405 -37.39 9.01 27.98
C ALA A 405 -36.02 9.54 28.42
N MET A 406 -34.97 8.95 27.88
CA MET A 406 -33.61 9.48 27.97
C MET A 406 -33.39 10.46 26.82
N GLU A 407 -32.82 11.62 27.13
CA GLU A 407 -32.35 12.54 26.11
C GLU A 407 -31.00 12.05 25.59
N LEU A 408 -30.89 11.98 24.26
CA LEU A 408 -29.64 11.72 23.55
C LEU A 408 -28.95 13.07 23.33
N THR A 409 -28.40 13.67 24.39
CA THR A 409 -27.69 14.96 24.32
C THR A 409 -26.20 14.77 24.08
N ASP A 410 -25.59 15.68 23.31
CA ASP A 410 -24.17 15.64 22.90
C ASP A 410 -23.16 15.70 24.06
N ASN A 411 -23.61 16.03 25.27
CA ASN A 411 -22.79 16.08 26.48
C ASN A 411 -22.88 14.76 27.25
N ASP A 412 -22.09 13.76 26.85
CA ASP A 412 -21.87 12.53 27.64
C ASP A 412 -20.87 12.78 28.80
N ASP A 413 -21.07 13.87 29.56
CA ASP A 413 -20.51 14.03 30.90
C ASP A 413 -21.48 13.50 31.99
N ASP A 414 -22.70 13.11 31.61
CA ASP A 414 -23.74 12.59 32.52
C ASP A 414 -23.86 11.05 32.49
N LEU A 415 -22.74 10.33 32.37
CA LEU A 415 -22.67 8.95 32.86
C LEU A 415 -22.47 9.02 34.39
N PRO A 416 -23.37 8.45 35.22
CA PRO A 416 -23.21 8.54 36.67
C PRO A 416 -21.90 7.88 37.10
N ASP A 417 -21.04 8.67 37.76
CA ASP A 417 -19.82 8.24 38.44
C ASP A 417 -20.02 6.85 39.08
N THR A 418 -19.42 5.83 38.48
CA THR A 418 -19.30 4.53 39.13
C THR A 418 -18.17 4.63 40.15
N GLN A 419 -18.55 5.08 41.35
CA GLN A 419 -17.79 4.99 42.60
C GLN A 419 -16.30 5.38 42.53
N GLU A 420 -16.00 6.57 43.08
CA GLU A 420 -14.68 6.92 43.61
C GLU A 420 -14.03 5.73 44.34
N VAL A 421 -13.05 5.09 43.70
CA VAL A 421 -12.05 4.30 44.40
C VAL A 421 -10.86 5.22 44.60
N ASN A 422 -10.82 5.85 45.78
CA ASN A 422 -9.66 6.59 46.27
C ASN A 422 -8.40 5.72 46.17
N ILE A 423 -7.48 6.10 45.29
CA ILE A 423 -6.08 5.71 45.39
C ILE A 423 -5.26 6.99 45.18
N ASP A 424 -4.83 7.57 46.30
CA ASP A 424 -3.74 8.52 46.37
C ASP A 424 -2.50 7.95 45.66
N ALA A 425 -2.02 8.61 44.60
CA ALA A 425 -0.64 8.46 44.12
C ALA A 425 -0.23 9.67 43.25
N ASP A 426 0.45 10.61 43.91
CA ASP A 426 1.58 11.43 43.45
C ASP A 426 1.52 12.08 42.06
N ALA A 427 1.18 13.36 42.07
CA ALA A 427 1.48 14.33 41.04
C ALA A 427 2.99 14.69 41.05
N GLU A 428 3.76 14.16 40.11
CA GLU A 428 5.01 14.77 39.60
C GLU A 428 5.58 13.88 38.48
N SER A 429 5.24 14.13 37.21
CA SER A 429 6.13 13.95 36.03
C SER A 429 5.39 13.82 34.70
N VAL A 430 4.79 14.90 34.14
CA VAL A 430 4.65 15.01 32.67
C VAL A 430 4.72 16.48 32.25
N ALA A 431 5.89 17.07 32.47
CA ALA A 431 6.32 18.23 31.70
C ALA A 431 7.45 17.71 30.82
N LEU A 432 7.13 17.34 29.56
CA LEU A 432 8.02 17.31 28.39
C LEU A 432 7.40 16.45 27.28
N MET A 433 7.34 17.05 26.08
CA MET A 433 7.03 16.48 24.75
C MET A 433 5.53 16.33 24.45
N GLY A 434 4.98 16.80 23.34
CA GLY A 434 5.46 17.49 22.14
C GLY A 434 4.27 17.54 21.19
N GLU A 435 3.95 18.72 20.68
CA GLU A 435 2.71 19.04 19.93
C GLU A 435 2.54 18.17 18.68
N GLY A 436 1.38 17.52 18.57
CA GLY A 436 0.81 17.04 17.31
C GLY A 436 -0.36 17.94 16.96
N ASP A 437 -0.19 18.74 15.90
CA ASP A 437 -1.18 19.67 15.34
C ASP A 437 -2.42 18.88 14.86
N GLU A 438 -3.52 18.97 15.61
CA GLU A 438 -4.83 18.46 15.18
C GLU A 438 -5.39 19.39 14.11
N GLY A 439 -5.14 19.04 12.85
CA GLY A 439 -5.75 19.70 11.71
C GLY A 439 -7.25 19.43 11.66
N GLU A 440 -8.06 20.40 12.07
CA GLU A 440 -9.45 20.53 11.66
C GLU A 440 -9.50 20.50 10.13
N GLY A 441 -10.19 19.47 9.60
CA GLY A 441 -10.51 19.35 8.21
C GLY A 441 -11.83 20.06 7.94
N ASP A 442 -11.83 21.02 7.03
CA ASP A 442 -13.04 21.28 6.28
C ASP A 442 -12.79 21.77 4.84
N GLU A 443 -13.76 21.36 4.02
CA GLU A 443 -14.15 21.81 2.68
C GLU A 443 -13.12 21.81 1.55
N ASN A 444 -13.08 20.70 0.79
CA ASN A 444 -13.10 20.69 -0.68
C ASN A 444 -13.30 19.25 -1.19
N ILE A 445 -14.56 18.83 -1.37
CA ILE A 445 -14.91 17.76 -2.29
C ILE A 445 -15.69 18.43 -3.41
N ASP A 446 -14.98 18.90 -4.43
CA ASP A 446 -15.59 19.22 -5.72
C ASP A 446 -15.83 17.90 -6.46
N ASP A 447 -17.01 17.82 -7.08
CA ASP A 447 -17.52 16.74 -7.92
C ASP A 447 -16.45 16.10 -8.83
N PHE A 448 -16.10 14.85 -8.55
CA PHE A 448 -15.45 13.97 -9.52
C PHE A 448 -16.51 13.06 -10.14
N ASP A 449 -16.58 13.10 -11.47
CA ASP A 449 -17.50 12.35 -12.31
C ASP A 449 -17.55 10.85 -11.95
N MET A 450 -18.70 10.40 -11.43
CA MET A 450 -19.07 8.99 -11.24
C MET A 450 -19.37 8.30 -12.59
N GLU A 451 -18.44 8.29 -13.54
CA GLU A 451 -18.62 7.53 -14.80
C GLU A 451 -17.59 6.40 -15.02
N ASP A 452 -16.46 6.36 -14.30
CA ASP A 452 -15.39 5.37 -14.60
C ASP A 452 -15.45 4.06 -13.78
N ASP A 453 -16.21 3.99 -12.68
CA ASP A 453 -16.26 2.80 -11.79
C ASP A 453 -17.38 1.79 -12.12
N LEU A 454 -18.12 1.98 -13.22
CA LEU A 454 -19.16 1.04 -13.67
C LEU A 454 -18.64 -0.12 -14.53
N SER A 455 -17.33 -0.22 -14.76
CA SER A 455 -16.74 -1.24 -15.63
C SER A 455 -16.41 -2.59 -14.96
N ASP A 456 -16.54 -2.68 -13.63
CA ASP A 456 -16.21 -3.90 -12.86
C ASP A 456 -17.44 -4.67 -12.32
N ILE A 457 -18.66 -4.34 -12.75
CA ILE A 457 -19.84 -5.19 -12.50
C ILE A 457 -19.95 -6.20 -13.65
N THR A 458 -19.49 -7.42 -13.43
CA THR A 458 -19.80 -8.55 -14.31
C THR A 458 -21.25 -8.98 -14.12
N ASP A 459 -21.95 -9.26 -15.22
CA ASP A 459 -23.38 -9.66 -15.33
C ASP A 459 -23.84 -10.89 -14.50
N ASP A 460 -22.98 -11.50 -13.68
CA ASP A 460 -23.30 -12.70 -12.90
C ASP A 460 -23.98 -12.42 -11.54
N ASP A 461 -23.99 -11.17 -11.05
CA ASP A 461 -24.56 -10.82 -9.74
C ASP A 461 -26.03 -10.33 -9.78
N LEU A 462 -26.69 -10.36 -10.96
CA LEU A 462 -28.06 -9.82 -11.13
C LEU A 462 -29.17 -10.89 -11.21
N PHE A 463 -28.88 -12.16 -10.95
CA PHE A 463 -29.88 -13.22 -10.92
C PHE A 463 -29.76 -14.08 -9.67
N ASP A 464 -30.14 -13.53 -8.53
CA ASP A 464 -30.77 -14.28 -7.43
C ASP A 464 -31.49 -13.30 -6.48
N LEU A 465 -32.71 -12.93 -6.84
CA LEU A 465 -33.73 -12.32 -5.99
C LEU A 465 -35.07 -13.01 -6.19
#